data_AF-A0A1F6B628-F1
#
_entry.id   AF-A0A1F6B628-F1
#
_cell.length_a   1.000
_cell.length_b   1.000
_cell.length_c   1.000
_cell.angle_alpha   90.00
_cell.angle_beta   90.00
_cell.angle_gamma   90.00
#
_symmetry.space_group_name_H-M   'P 1'
#
loop_
_entity.id
_entity.type
_entity.pdbx_description
1 polymer ?
#
loop_
_entity_poly.entity_id
_entity_poly.type
_entity_poly.pdbx_seq_one_letter_code
_entity_poly.pdbx_strand_id
1 'polypeptide(L)' 'MKDKKTAKPNLRKVAAVDLLITKLENAKAVFLTDYKGLTHKQLEDLRKNLKSVEAEFI' A
#
# COMPACT_ATOMS: atom_id res chain seq x y z
N MET A 1 30.43 6.09 5.51
CA MET A 1 29.13 5.82 4.87
C MET A 1 28.92 4.31 4.88
N LYS A 2 27.87 3.78 5.50
CA LYS A 2 27.63 2.33 5.58
C LYS A 2 27.38 1.76 4.19
N ASP A 3 28.09 0.69 3.85
CA ASP A 3 28.00 -0.01 2.56
C ASP A 3 26.56 -0.47 2.26
N LYS A 4 26.00 0.05 1.16
CA LYS A 4 24.73 -0.42 0.61
C LYS A 4 24.95 -1.85 0.10
N LYS A 5 24.56 -2.86 0.88
CA LYS A 5 24.38 -4.24 0.37
C LYS A 5 23.23 -4.25 -0.64
N THR A 6 23.46 -3.84 -1.89
CA THR A 6 22.49 -3.96 -2.98
C THR A 6 22.50 -5.37 -3.53
N ALA A 7 21.92 -6.31 -2.78
CA ALA A 7 21.48 -7.57 -3.36
C ALA A 7 20.43 -7.25 -4.45
N LYS A 8 20.49 -7.92 -5.60
CA LYS A 8 19.47 -7.76 -6.66
C LYS A 8 18.08 -7.97 -6.05
N PRO A 9 17.13 -7.04 -6.25
CA PRO A 9 15.76 -7.20 -5.74
C PRO A 9 15.12 -8.46 -6.33
N ASN A 10 14.46 -9.26 -5.49
CA ASN A 10 13.62 -10.35 -5.98
C ASN A 10 12.45 -9.77 -6.77
N LEU A 11 12.03 -10.45 -7.85
CA LEU A 11 10.88 -10.10 -8.69
C LEU A 11 9.62 -9.70 -7.88
N ARG A 12 9.35 -10.36 -6.75
CA ARG A 12 8.22 -9.99 -5.87
C ARG A 12 8.31 -8.56 -5.33
N LYS A 13 9.52 -8.10 -4.98
CA LYS A 13 9.74 -6.75 -4.46
C LYS A 13 9.61 -5.72 -5.57
N VAL A 14 10.10 -6.04 -6.77
CA VAL A 14 9.96 -5.18 -7.95
C VAL A 14 8.48 -4.99 -8.27
N ALA A 15 7.73 -6.07 -8.42
CA ALA A 15 6.30 -6.03 -8.70
C ALA A 15 5.49 -5.26 -7.64
N ALA A 16 5.85 -5.40 -6.35
CA ALA A 16 5.19 -4.66 -5.28
C ALA A 16 5.42 -3.15 -5.39
N VAL A 17 6.64 -2.72 -5.76
CA VAL A 17 6.96 -1.31 -5.96
C VAL A 17 6.25 -0.75 -7.20
N ASP A 18 6.24 -1.49 -8.30
CA ASP A 18 5.55 -1.07 -9.53
C ASP A 18 4.04 -0.88 -9.31
N LEU A 19 3.42 -1.79 -8.55
CA LEU A 19 2.02 -1.68 -8.17
C LEU A 19 1.75 -0.45 -7.29
N LEU A 20 2.64 -0.14 -6.34
CA LEU A 20 2.53 1.05 -5.51
C LEU A 20 2.64 2.34 -6.33
N ILE A 21 3.61 2.41 -7.25
CA ILE A 21 3.79 3.56 -8.14
C ILE A 21 2.54 3.79 -8.98
N THR A 22 2.03 2.73 -9.61
CA THR A 22 0.83 2.80 -10.46
C THR A 22 -0.38 3.32 -9.69
N LYS A 23 -0.55 2.88 -8.43
CA LYS A 23 -1.67 3.35 -7.59
C LYS A 23 -1.52 4.80 -7.16
N LEU A 24 -0.30 5.26 -6.89
CA LEU A 24 -0.04 6.65 -6.53
C LEU A 24 -0.23 7.59 -7.71
N GLU A 25 0.19 7.20 -8.91
CA GLU A 25 0.02 8.00 -10.13
C GLU A 25 -1.45 8.18 -10.52
N ASN A 26 -2.27 7.15 -10.31
CA ASN A 26 -3.72 7.20 -10.59
C ASN A 26 -4.54 7.83 -9.45
N ALA A 27 -3.95 8.01 -8.26
CA ALA A 27 -4.67 8.53 -7.11
C ALA A 27 -4.86 10.05 -7.21
N LYS A 28 -6.10 10.50 -7.10
CA LYS A 28 -6.43 11.93 -6.99
C LYS A 28 -5.96 12.55 -5.67
N ALA A 29 -5.97 11.76 -4.60
CA ALA A 29 -5.53 12.15 -3.26
C ALA A 29 -5.00 10.93 -2.52
N VAL A 30 -4.04 11.15 -1.62
CA VAL A 30 -3.38 10.09 -0.84
C VAL A 30 -3.44 10.46 0.64
N PHE A 31 -3.82 9.49 1.48
CA PHE A 31 -3.87 9.64 2.93
C PHE A 31 -2.93 8.63 3.58
N LEU A 32 -2.13 9.11 4.53
CA LEU A 32 -1.23 8.28 5.32
C LEU A 32 -1.83 8.10 6.71
N THR A 33 -2.16 6.86 7.06
CA THR A 33 -2.86 6.51 8.30
C THR A 33 -2.27 5.25 8.91
N ASP A 34 -2.05 5.25 10.23
CA ASP A 34 -1.60 4.06 10.95
C ASP A 34 -2.81 3.25 11.44
N TYR A 35 -3.07 2.11 10.80
CA TYR A 35 -4.15 1.19 11.16
C TYR A 35 -3.74 0.11 12.15
N LYS A 36 -2.55 0.22 12.76
CA LYS A 36 -2.15 -0.70 13.83
C LYS A 36 -3.17 -0.68 14.95
N GLY A 37 -3.64 -1.87 15.34
CA GLY A 37 -4.65 -2.04 16.39
C GLY A 37 -6.08 -2.25 15.86
N LEU A 38 -6.33 -2.13 14.55
CA LEU A 38 -7.60 -2.60 13.98
C LEU A 38 -7.64 -4.13 13.94
N THR A 39 -8.79 -4.69 14.34
CA THR A 39 -9.08 -6.12 14.18
C THR A 39 -9.34 -6.46 12.72
N HIS A 40 -9.23 -7.74 12.35
CA HIS A 40 -9.51 -8.20 10.98
C HIS A 40 -10.90 -7.77 10.49
N LYS A 41 -11.91 -7.88 11.36
CA LYS A 41 -13.29 -7.47 11.04
C LYS A 41 -13.39 -5.98 10.74
N GLN A 42 -12.72 -5.14 11.54
CA GLN A 42 -12.69 -3.69 11.31
C GLN A 42 -11.94 -3.32 10.02
N LEU A 43 -10.90 -4.07 9.65
CA LEU A 43 -10.20 -3.88 8.38
C LEU A 43 -11.07 -4.29 7.18
N GLU A 44 -11.84 -5.37 7.29
CA GLU A 44 -12.80 -5.75 6.24
C GLU A 44 -13.89 -4.70 6.07
N ASP A 45 -14.44 -4.20 7.17
CA ASP A 45 -15.47 -3.16 7.15
C ASP A 45 -14.91 -1.86 6.58
N LEU A 46 -13.67 -1.48 6.92
CA LEU A 46 -12.95 -0.37 6.29
C LEU A 46 -12.83 -0.56 4.78
N ARG A 47 -12.39 -1.73 4.31
CA ARG A 47 -12.27 -2.02 2.87
C ARG A 47 -13.61 -1.90 2.13
N LYS A 48 -14.69 -2.39 2.73
CA LYS A 48 -16.04 -2.26 2.15
C LYS A 48 -16.45 -0.79 2.01
N ASN A 49 -16.18 0.00 3.04
CA ASN A 49 -16.50 1.43 3.05
C ASN A 49 -15.62 2.23 2.08
N LEU A 50 -14.37 1.84 1.85
CA LEU A 50 -13.51 2.51 0.87
C LEU A 50 -13.95 2.19 -0.56
N LYS A 51 -14.43 0.98 -0.82
CA LYS A 51 -14.91 0.58 -2.15
C LYS A 51 -16.11 1.41 -2.63
N SER A 52 -16.98 1.85 -1.72
CA SER A 52 -18.14 2.67 -2.11
C SER A 52 -17.76 4.09 -2.56
N VAL A 53 -16.57 4.56 -2.18
CA VAL A 53 -16.03 5.86 -2.57
C VAL A 53 -14.87 5.73 -3.57
N GLU A 54 -14.76 4.57 -4.23
CA GLU A 54 -13.70 4.25 -5.19
C GLU A 54 -12.28 4.45 -4.63
N ALA A 55 -12.12 4.32 -3.31
CA ALA A 55 -10.84 4.40 -2.63
C ALA A 55 -10.33 3.00 -2.29
N GLU A 56 -9.00 2.88 -2.16
CA GLU A 56 -8.35 1.63 -1.78
C GLU A 56 -7.36 1.85 -0.62
N PHE A 57 -7.23 0.82 0.22
CA PHE A 57 -6.18 0.72 1.23
C PHE A 57 -5.12 -0.27 0.74
N ILE A 58 -3.84 0.14 0.79
CA ILE A 58 -2.68 -0.63 0.33
C ILE A 58 -1.84 -1.07 1.52
#